data_AF-A0A1B0BQB5-F1
#
_entry.id   AF-A0A1B0BQB5-F1
#
_cell.length_a   1.000
_cell.length_b   1.000
_cell.length_c   1.000
_cell.angle_alpha   90.00
_cell.angle_beta   90.00
_cell.angle_gamma   90.00
#
_symmetry.space_group_name_H-M   'P 1'
#
loop_
_entity.id
_entity.type
_entity.pdbx_description
1 polymer ?
#
loop_
_entity_poly.entity_id
_entity_poly.type
_entity_poly.pdbx_seq_one_letter_code
_entity_poly.pdbx_strand_id
1 'polypeptide(L)'
;MLADQIQYSEKYFDAVYEYRHVILPPDLTKLVPKSHLMTETEWRNLGVQQSPGWVHYMMHAPEPHVILFRRPRTDLLATDTITATSNVTPNVPESQANSNSNVPVQG
;
A
#
# COMPACT_ATOMS: atom_id res chain seq x y z
N MET A 1 24.92 13.08 13.69
CA MET A 1 24.86 11.63 14.03
C MET A 1 25.19 10.84 12.77
N LEU A 2 25.74 9.62 12.86
CA LEU A 2 26.06 8.79 11.68
C LEU A 2 24.86 8.55 10.75
N ALA A 3 23.66 8.49 11.30
CA ALA A 3 22.40 8.35 10.55
C ALA A 3 22.10 9.53 9.61
N ASP A 4 22.67 10.70 9.85
CA ASP A 4 22.45 11.91 9.03
C ASP A 4 23.12 11.80 7.65
N GLN A 5 24.10 10.91 7.51
CA GLN A 5 24.83 10.66 6.26
C GLN A 5 24.20 9.53 5.43
N ILE A 6 23.08 8.96 5.88
CA ILE A 6 22.35 7.94 5.12
C ILE A 6 21.68 8.61 3.93
N GLN A 7 22.00 8.16 2.72
CA GLN A 7 21.40 8.68 1.50
C GLN A 7 20.24 7.79 1.05
N TYR A 8 19.14 8.42 0.63
CA TYR A 8 17.94 7.76 0.14
C TYR A 8 17.75 8.09 -1.33
N SER A 9 17.57 7.07 -2.16
CA SER A 9 17.27 7.28 -3.57
C SER A 9 15.86 7.85 -3.78
N GLU A 10 15.61 8.36 -4.98
CA GLU A 10 14.24 8.51 -5.46
C GLU A 10 13.55 7.13 -5.55
N LYS A 11 12.23 7.14 -5.50
CA LYS A 11 11.43 5.93 -5.64
C LYS A 11 11.26 5.59 -7.11
N TYR A 12 11.31 4.31 -7.44
CA TYR A 12 10.98 3.78 -8.76
C TYR A 12 9.96 2.66 -8.64
N PHE A 13 9.23 2.39 -9.71
CA PHE A 13 8.01 1.58 -9.65
C PHE A 13 8.00 0.56 -10.79
N ASP A 14 7.48 -0.62 -10.51
CA ASP A 14 7.01 -1.54 -11.55
C ASP A 14 5.46 -1.66 -11.48
N ALA A 15 4.88 -2.73 -12.05
CA ALA A 15 3.44 -2.94 -12.03
C ALA A 15 2.87 -3.26 -10.63
N VAL A 16 3.67 -3.75 -9.69
CA VAL A 16 3.22 -4.36 -8.41
C VAL A 16 3.83 -3.67 -7.19
N TYR A 17 5.08 -3.25 -7.27
CA TYR A 17 5.89 -2.74 -6.17
C TYR A 17 6.44 -1.35 -6.46
N GLU A 18 6.68 -0.60 -5.38
CA GLU A 18 7.58 0.54 -5.36
C GLU A 18 8.90 0.14 -4.68
N TYR A 19 9.99 0.72 -5.17
CA TYR A 19 11.36 0.38 -4.83
C TYR A 19 12.14 1.64 -4.48
N ARG A 20 13.17 1.45 -3.67
CA ARG A 20 14.16 2.46 -3.30
C ARG A 20 15.42 1.77 -2.82
N HIS A 21 16.57 2.38 -3.05
CA HIS A 21 17.80 1.97 -2.38
C HIS A 21 18.22 3.01 -1.33
N VAL A 22 18.88 2.52 -0.30
CA VAL A 22 19.48 3.33 0.77
C VAL A 22 20.97 3.06 0.79
N ILE A 23 21.76 4.12 0.76
CA ILE A 23 23.22 4.05 0.85
C ILE A 23 23.62 4.36 2.29
N LEU A 24 24.23 3.37 2.94
CA LEU A 24 24.76 3.50 4.29
C LEU A 24 26.18 4.07 4.28
N PRO A 25 26.54 4.92 5.26
CA PRO A 25 27.92 5.34 5.44
C PRO A 25 28.81 4.13 5.81
N PRO A 26 30.12 4.17 5.49
CA PRO A 26 31.04 3.04 5.67
C PRO A 26 31.06 2.42 7.08
N ASP A 27 30.82 3.22 8.11
CA ASP A 27 30.80 2.76 9.49
C ASP A 27 29.56 1.94 9.84
N LEU A 28 28.41 2.23 9.23
CA LEU A 28 27.18 1.44 9.40
C LEU A 28 27.18 0.19 8.53
N THR A 29 27.83 0.23 7.35
CA THR A 29 27.95 -0.92 6.45
C THR A 29 28.58 -2.15 7.13
N LYS A 30 29.48 -1.94 8.10
CA LYS A 30 30.13 -3.01 8.88
C LYS A 30 29.12 -3.82 9.73
N LEU A 31 27.98 -3.22 10.06
CA LEU A 31 26.92 -3.82 10.87
C LEU A 31 25.87 -4.55 10.02
N VAL A 32 25.93 -4.42 8.69
CA VAL A 32 24.98 -5.08 7.80
C VAL A 32 25.24 -6.60 7.80
N PRO A 33 24.21 -7.42 8.10
CA PRO A 33 24.36 -8.87 8.04
C PRO A 33 24.65 -9.35 6.61
N LYS A 34 25.59 -10.30 6.48
CA LYS A 34 25.90 -10.97 5.21
C LYS A 34 25.17 -12.31 5.04
N SER A 35 24.57 -12.81 6.11
CA SER A 35 23.93 -14.12 6.16
C SER A 35 22.44 -14.10 5.82
N HIS A 36 21.78 -12.94 5.98
CA HIS A 36 20.32 -12.84 5.85
C HIS A 36 19.88 -11.42 5.52
N LEU A 37 18.64 -11.31 5.05
CA LEU A 37 17.96 -10.03 4.83
C LEU A 37 17.49 -9.45 6.17
N MET A 38 17.84 -8.19 6.41
CA MET A 38 17.39 -7.43 7.59
C MET A 38 15.86 -7.30 7.67
N THR A 39 15.32 -7.57 8.86
CA THR A 39 13.95 -7.27 9.26
C THR A 39 13.73 -5.77 9.49
N GLU A 40 12.46 -5.33 9.60
CA GLU A 40 12.13 -3.93 9.91
C GLU A 40 12.86 -3.38 11.13
N THR A 41 12.91 -4.16 12.21
CA THR A 41 13.61 -3.78 13.43
C THR A 41 15.10 -3.61 13.19
N GLU A 42 15.73 -4.51 12.43
CA GLU A 42 17.18 -4.48 12.21
C GLU A 42 17.64 -3.26 11.40
N TRP A 43 16.99 -2.97 10.28
CA TRP A 43 17.38 -1.79 9.50
C TRP A 43 17.02 -0.47 10.21
N ARG A 44 15.95 -0.44 11.02
CA ARG A 44 15.65 0.72 11.88
C ARG A 44 16.72 0.94 12.95
N ASN A 45 17.24 -0.13 13.54
CA ASN A 45 18.33 -0.06 14.53
C ASN A 45 19.64 0.47 13.93
N LEU A 46 19.87 0.29 12.62
CA LEU A 46 20.98 0.92 11.90
C LEU A 46 20.78 2.43 11.67
N GLY A 47 19.59 2.96 11.97
CA GLY A 47 19.25 4.36 11.76
C GLY A 47 18.56 4.66 10.43
N VAL A 48 18.25 3.64 9.62
CA VAL A 48 17.43 3.81 8.41
C VAL A 48 16.01 4.19 8.82
N GLN A 49 15.50 5.29 8.28
CA GLN A 49 14.17 5.81 8.61
C GLN A 49 13.32 5.90 7.34
N GLN A 50 12.27 5.09 7.30
CA GLN A 50 11.29 5.11 6.21
C GLN A 50 9.87 4.89 6.78
N SER A 51 8.87 5.20 5.96
CA SER A 51 7.47 4.89 6.25
C SER A 51 7.25 3.37 6.45
N PRO A 52 6.14 2.93 7.04
CA PRO A 52 5.87 1.50 7.20
C PRO A 52 5.77 0.74 5.86
N GLY A 53 6.03 -0.57 5.92
CA GLY A 53 5.80 -1.54 4.83
C GLY A 53 6.99 -1.81 3.91
N TRP A 54 8.13 -1.12 4.09
CA TRP A 54 9.35 -1.40 3.33
C TRP A 54 10.02 -2.69 3.78
N VAL A 55 10.38 -3.53 2.82
CA VAL A 55 11.04 -4.81 3.03
C VAL A 55 12.38 -4.82 2.30
N HIS A 56 13.46 -5.15 3.02
CA HIS A 56 14.76 -5.44 2.41
C HIS A 56 14.64 -6.79 1.68
N TYR A 57 14.67 -6.77 0.34
CA TYR A 57 14.26 -7.93 -0.46
C TYR A 57 15.41 -8.66 -1.15
N MET A 58 16.59 -8.04 -1.24
CA MET A 58 17.75 -8.59 -1.92
C MET A 58 19.04 -8.06 -1.30
N MET A 59 19.99 -8.96 -1.04
CA MET A 59 21.35 -8.60 -0.66
C MET A 59 22.18 -8.33 -1.90
N HIS A 60 22.87 -7.18 -1.92
CA HIS A 60 23.79 -6.82 -3.00
C HIS A 60 25.23 -7.05 -2.57
N ALA A 61 25.78 -8.22 -2.91
CA ALA A 61 27.10 -8.64 -2.44
C ALA A 61 28.27 -7.74 -2.89
N PRO A 62 28.30 -7.22 -4.14
CA PRO A 62 29.35 -6.29 -4.58
C PRO A 62 29.36 -4.97 -3.81
N GLU A 63 28.20 -4.43 -3.44
CA GLU A 63 28.08 -3.15 -2.75
C GLU A 63 27.18 -3.29 -1.50
N PRO A 64 27.71 -3.81 -0.38
CA PRO A 64 26.92 -4.11 0.82
C PRO A 64 26.39 -2.86 1.53
N HIS A 65 26.90 -1.69 1.17
CA HIS A 65 26.42 -0.40 1.66
C HIS A 65 25.13 0.03 0.96
N VAL A 66 24.75 -0.60 -0.16
CA VAL A 66 23.50 -0.34 -0.88
C VAL A 66 22.45 -1.34 -0.40
N ILE A 67 21.45 -0.86 0.33
CA ILE A 67 20.35 -1.67 0.86
C ILE A 67 19.12 -1.47 -0.02
N LEU A 68 18.61 -2.57 -0.57
CA LEU A 68 17.52 -2.57 -1.54
C LEU A 68 16.18 -2.84 -0.87
N PHE A 69 15.25 -1.88 -0.95
CA PHE A 69 13.93 -1.99 -0.37
C PHE A 69 12.84 -2.07 -1.44
N ARG A 70 11.78 -2.83 -1.14
CA ARG A 70 10.52 -2.84 -1.91
C ARG A 70 9.31 -2.80 -0.98
N ARG A 71 8.18 -2.30 -1.45
CA ARG A 71 6.86 -2.46 -0.81
C ARG A 71 5.73 -2.45 -1.84
N PRO A 72 4.54 -3.01 -1.54
CA PRO A 72 3.39 -2.94 -2.46
C PRO A 72 3.06 -1.48 -2.82
N ARG A 73 2.63 -1.24 -4.06
CA ARG A 73 2.26 0.09 -4.51
C ARG A 73 1.11 0.67 -3.68
N THR A 74 1.38 1.80 -3.04
CA THR A 74 0.35 2.55 -2.32
C THR A 74 -0.42 3.52 -3.21
N ASP A 75 0.08 3.78 -4.42
CA ASP A 75 -0.48 4.77 -5.34
C ASP A 75 -1.55 4.19 -6.29
N LEU A 76 -1.52 2.87 -6.53
CA LEU A 76 -2.50 2.16 -7.36
C LEU A 76 -3.65 1.57 -6.53
N LEU A 77 -4.09 2.25 -5.46
CA LEU A 77 -5.22 1.81 -4.63
C LEU A 77 -6.32 1.21 -5.52
N ALA A 78 -6.61 -0.07 -5.30
CA ALA A 78 -7.51 -0.84 -6.14
C ALA A 78 -8.84 -0.11 -6.32
N THR A 79 -9.16 0.23 -7.57
CA THR A 79 -10.43 0.81 -8.01
C THR A 79 -11.58 -0.21 -7.96
N ASP A 80 -11.61 -1.13 -6.97
CA ASP A 80 -12.64 -2.14 -6.86
C ASP A 80 -13.02 -2.40 -5.39
N THR A 81 -13.86 -1.52 -4.87
CA THR A 81 -14.93 -1.94 -3.95
C THR A 81 -16.19 -1.13 -4.22
N ILE A 82 -16.65 -1.16 -5.47
CA ILE A 82 -18.09 -1.03 -5.77
C ILE A 82 -18.58 -2.46 -5.95
N THR A 83 -19.24 -3.03 -4.92
CA THR A 83 -20.45 -3.86 -4.99
C THR A 83 -20.76 -4.48 -3.61
N ALA A 84 -22.00 -4.27 -3.15
CA ALA A 84 -22.74 -4.95 -2.07
C ALA A 84 -22.68 -4.38 -0.63
N THR A 85 -23.30 -3.21 -0.42
CA THR A 85 -24.23 -3.04 0.70
C THR A 85 -25.54 -2.46 0.17
N SER A 86 -26.53 -3.33 0.01
CA SER A 86 -27.91 -2.97 -0.28
C SER A 86 -28.50 -2.19 0.90
N ASN A 87 -28.38 -0.86 0.91
CA ASN A 87 -29.26 -0.01 1.71
C ASN A 87 -30.52 0.27 0.89
N VAL A 88 -31.40 -0.72 0.79
CA VAL A 88 -32.80 -0.49 0.43
C VAL A 88 -33.53 -0.15 1.72
N THR A 89 -33.62 1.14 2.02
CA THR A 89 -34.64 1.67 2.91
C THR A 89 -36.00 1.33 2.30
N PRO A 90 -36.95 0.67 3.01
CA PRO A 90 -38.32 0.65 2.56
C PRO A 90 -38.90 2.06 2.78
N ASN A 91 -38.64 2.96 1.83
CA ASN A 91 -39.42 4.18 1.68
C ASN A 91 -40.81 3.74 1.25
N VAL A 92 -41.74 3.70 2.22
CA VAL A 92 -43.18 3.66 1.97
C VAL A 92 -43.54 4.95 1.22
N PRO A 93 -44.02 4.90 -0.03
CA PRO A 93 -44.69 6.03 -0.62
C PRO A 93 -46.14 5.98 -0.14
N GLU A 94 -46.45 6.81 0.85
CA GLU A 94 -47.82 7.28 1.05
C GLU A 94 -48.24 7.96 -0.25
N SER A 95 -49.20 7.39 -0.96
CA SER A 95 -49.81 8.04 -2.13
C SER A 95 -51.28 7.66 -2.22
N GLN A 96 -52.06 8.73 -2.13
CA GLN A 96 -53.49 8.81 -2.06
C GLN A 96 -54.18 8.21 -3.29
N ALA A 97 -55.42 7.82 -3.06
CA ALA A 97 -56.45 7.38 -3.98
C ALA A 97 -56.29 7.83 -5.45
N ASN A 98 -56.39 6.87 -6.37
CA ASN A 98 -57.41 6.99 -7.40
C ASN A 98 -58.06 5.62 -7.64
N SER A 99 -59.38 5.60 -7.49
CA SER A 99 -60.24 4.54 -8.02
C SER A 99 -60.39 4.80 -9.51
N ASN A 100 -60.21 3.77 -10.35
CA ASN A 100 -60.84 3.68 -11.67
C ASN A 100 -60.74 2.23 -12.19
N SER A 101 -61.79 1.45 -11.95
CA SER A 101 -61.99 0.14 -12.56
C SER A 101 -62.52 0.30 -13.99
N ASN A 102 -61.85 -0.30 -14.97
CA ASN A 102 -62.50 -0.82 -16.19
C ASN A 102 -63.57 -1.85 -15.74
N VAL A 103 -64.66 -2.17 -16.44
CA VAL A 103 -64.85 -2.51 -17.86
C VAL A 103 -66.39 -2.57 -18.12
N PRO A 104 -66.89 -2.81 -19.36
CA PRO A 104 -68.25 -2.47 -19.80
C PRO A 104 -69.24 -3.65 -19.87
N VAL A 105 -70.49 -3.29 -20.24
CA VAL A 105 -71.51 -4.01 -21.05
C VAL A 105 -72.65 -4.81 -20.38
N GLN A 106 -73.85 -4.54 -20.92
CA GLN A 106 -75.09 -5.33 -21.01
C GLN A 106 -76.11 -5.36 -19.85
N GLY A 107 -77.34 -4.96 -20.20
CA GLY A 107 -78.58 -5.02 -19.43
C GLY A 107 -79.59 -4.02 -19.98
#